data_AF-A0A7W4VAY1-F1
#
_entry.id   AF-A0A7W4VAY1-F1
#
_cell.length_a   1.000
_cell.length_b   1.000
_cell.length_c   1.000
_cell.angle_alpha   90.00
_cell.angle_beta   90.00
_cell.angle_gamma   90.00
#
_symmetry.space_group_name_H-M   'P 1'
#
loop_
_entity.id
_entity.type
_entity.pdbx_description
1 polymer ?
#
loop_
_entity_poly.entity_id
_entity_poly.type
_entity_poly.pdbx_seq_one_letter_code
_entity_poly.pdbx_strand_id
1 'polypeptide(L)'
;MTRTACLRLALGASLTVAAGAALAHPGHDAATVGASLWAGLAHPFTGADHLLAMAAVGVWSALVARSAADTLRLPLAFVGLMLVGAALGLCGMALPAVEPMIAASLLVIGLLLALRAKLPAWAGTLLVGGFAVFHGYAHGAELPASAGALPAVLAYVGGFAAATMALHLLGIGVGTLLRRRAGWLARAAGAGVALYGAGLLVA
;
A
#
# COMPACT_ATOMS: atom_id res chain seq x y z
N MET A 1 -5.49 15.97 -58.35
CA MET A 1 -5.29 16.00 -56.88
C MET A 1 -4.13 16.95 -56.58
N THR A 2 -4.33 17.94 -55.71
CA THR A 2 -3.31 18.96 -55.39
C THR A 2 -2.17 18.35 -54.57
N ARG A 3 -0.92 18.76 -54.80
CA ARG A 3 0.28 18.24 -54.09
C ARG A 3 0.15 18.27 -52.56
N THR A 4 -0.64 19.21 -52.03
CA THR A 4 -0.96 19.35 -50.60
C THR A 4 -1.85 18.24 -50.05
N ALA A 5 -2.72 17.64 -50.86
CA ALA A 5 -3.55 16.51 -50.46
C ALA A 5 -2.72 15.22 -50.32
N CYS A 6 -1.78 14.97 -51.24
CA CYS A 6 -0.84 13.85 -51.13
C CYS A 6 0.06 13.97 -49.89
N LEU A 7 0.55 15.18 -49.58
CA LEU A 7 1.41 15.40 -48.42
C LEU A 7 0.66 15.13 -47.09
N ARG A 8 -0.61 15.54 -46.99
CA ARG A 8 -1.46 15.30 -45.82
C ARG A 8 -1.82 13.83 -45.64
N LEU A 9 -2.09 13.12 -46.74
CA LEU A 9 -2.35 11.67 -46.71
C LEU A 9 -1.08 10.89 -46.33
N ALA A 10 0.10 11.29 -46.82
CA ALA A 10 1.37 10.69 -46.45
C ALA A 10 1.74 10.95 -44.97
N LEU A 11 1.46 12.16 -44.46
CA LEU A 11 1.65 12.49 -43.05
C LEU A 11 0.67 11.70 -42.15
N GLY A 12 -0.59 11.62 -42.55
CA GLY A 12 -1.61 10.84 -41.84
C GLY A 12 -1.27 9.34 -41.81
N ALA A 13 -0.80 8.79 -42.94
CA ALA A 13 -0.37 7.40 -43.03
C ALA A 13 0.89 7.11 -42.21
N SER A 14 1.84 8.05 -42.12
CA SER A 14 3.03 7.89 -41.27
C SER A 14 2.70 7.99 -39.77
N LEU A 15 1.76 8.85 -39.38
CA LEU A 15 1.25 8.93 -38.01
C LEU A 15 0.47 7.68 -37.59
N THR A 16 -0.34 7.09 -38.48
CA THR A 16 -1.07 5.84 -38.19
C THR A 16 -0.15 4.61 -38.17
N VAL A 17 0.89 4.57 -39.02
CA VAL A 17 1.92 3.53 -38.99
C VAL A 17 2.78 3.63 -37.72
N ALA A 18 3.12 4.84 -37.27
CA ALA A 18 3.81 5.05 -35.99
C ALA A 18 2.95 4.62 -34.79
N ALA A 19 1.63 4.90 -34.82
CA ALA A 19 0.70 4.43 -33.80
C ALA A 19 0.52 2.90 -33.82
N GLY A 20 0.55 2.28 -35.00
CA GLY A 20 0.51 0.82 -35.16
C GLY A 20 1.79 0.13 -34.69
N ALA A 21 2.96 0.75 -34.88
CA ALA A 21 4.24 0.24 -34.37
C ALA A 21 4.32 0.28 -32.83
N ALA A 22 3.69 1.27 -32.18
CA ALA A 22 3.55 1.32 -30.72
C ALA A 22 2.61 0.24 -30.14
N LEU A 23 1.72 -0.33 -30.96
CA LEU A 23 0.80 -1.42 -30.58
C LEU A 23 1.36 -2.83 -30.91
N ALA A 24 2.56 -2.92 -31.48
CA ALA A 24 3.13 -4.16 -32.04
C ALA A 24 4.14 -4.90 -31.12
N HIS A 25 4.15 -4.63 -29.81
CA HIS A 25 4.93 -5.43 -28.83
C HIS A 25 4.04 -6.28 -27.91
N PRO A 26 3.27 -7.27 -28.42
CA PRO A 26 2.37 -8.09 -27.60
C PRO A 26 3.07 -9.09 -26.65
N GLY A 27 4.39 -9.05 -26.50
CA GLY A 27 5.17 -10.00 -25.68
C GLY A 27 5.83 -9.42 -24.42
N HIS A 28 6.26 -8.15 -24.44
CA HIS A 28 6.92 -7.53 -23.30
C HIS A 28 5.92 -6.97 -22.28
N ASP A 29 4.76 -6.49 -22.72
CA ASP A 29 3.77 -5.87 -21.83
C ASP A 29 3.06 -6.89 -20.91
N ALA A 30 2.75 -8.09 -21.41
CA ALA A 30 2.12 -9.14 -20.58
C ALA A 30 3.11 -9.72 -19.54
N ALA A 31 4.37 -9.94 -19.94
CA ALA A 31 5.42 -10.40 -19.04
C ALA A 31 5.76 -9.34 -17.97
N THR A 32 5.77 -8.06 -18.34
CA THR A 32 6.00 -6.94 -17.40
C THR A 32 4.82 -6.72 -16.47
N VAL A 33 3.57 -6.95 -16.90
CA VAL A 33 2.39 -6.89 -16.02
C VAL A 33 2.43 -7.97 -14.95
N GLY A 34 2.71 -9.22 -15.32
CA GLY A 34 2.83 -10.32 -14.35
C GLY A 34 3.96 -10.11 -13.36
N ALA A 35 5.13 -9.68 -13.85
CA ALA A 35 6.27 -9.34 -12.99
C ALA A 35 5.95 -8.16 -12.05
N SER A 36 5.24 -7.14 -12.54
CA SER A 36 4.84 -5.98 -11.73
C SER A 36 3.80 -6.34 -10.67
N LEU A 37 2.84 -7.22 -10.98
CA LEU A 37 1.91 -7.76 -10.00
C LEU A 37 2.65 -8.49 -8.89
N TRP A 38 3.59 -9.37 -9.25
CA TRP A 38 4.39 -10.11 -8.28
C TRP A 38 5.28 -9.17 -7.44
N ALA A 39 5.91 -8.19 -8.07
CA ALA A 39 6.67 -7.17 -7.36
C ALA A 39 5.78 -6.44 -6.35
N GLY A 40 4.57 -6.03 -6.73
CA GLY A 40 3.60 -5.41 -5.83
C GLY A 40 3.20 -6.33 -4.68
N LEU A 41 2.89 -7.60 -4.96
CA LEU A 41 2.54 -8.58 -3.93
C LEU A 41 3.68 -8.81 -2.93
N ALA A 42 4.92 -8.90 -3.40
CA ALA A 42 6.09 -9.12 -2.56
C ALA A 42 6.47 -7.88 -1.75
N HIS A 43 6.16 -6.68 -2.26
CA HIS A 43 6.72 -5.44 -1.76
C HIS A 43 6.43 -5.16 -0.28
N PRO A 44 5.20 -5.29 0.26
CA PRO A 44 4.95 -5.11 1.70
C PRO A 44 5.69 -6.08 2.62
N PHE A 45 6.24 -7.18 2.08
CA PHE A 45 7.01 -8.16 2.85
C PHE A 45 8.51 -7.88 2.86
N THR A 46 8.99 -6.93 2.05
CA THR A 46 10.42 -6.60 1.95
C THR A 46 10.90 -5.71 3.11
N GLY A 47 10.03 -4.83 3.61
CA GLY A 47 10.28 -3.99 4.78
C GLY A 47 9.65 -4.56 6.04
N ALA A 48 10.46 -4.75 7.10
CA ALA A 48 9.95 -5.17 8.40
C ALA A 48 9.00 -4.13 9.01
N ASP A 49 9.20 -2.85 8.69
CA ASP A 49 8.33 -1.75 9.10
C ASP A 49 6.92 -1.83 8.51
N HIS A 50 6.81 -2.05 7.20
CA HIS A 50 5.53 -2.22 6.52
C HIS A 50 4.83 -3.49 7.02
N LEU A 51 5.53 -4.62 7.04
CA LEU A 51 5.00 -5.89 7.50
C LEU A 51 4.41 -5.78 8.92
N LEU A 52 5.18 -5.22 9.86
CA LEU A 52 4.74 -5.05 11.25
C LEU A 52 3.57 -4.07 11.35
N ALA A 53 3.59 -2.96 10.62
CA ALA A 53 2.50 -1.99 10.63
C ALA A 53 1.20 -2.62 10.10
N MET A 54 1.24 -3.29 8.94
CA MET A 54 0.05 -3.90 8.34
C MET A 54 -0.55 -4.98 9.24
N ALA A 55 0.30 -5.85 9.81
CA ALA A 55 -0.15 -6.88 10.73
C ALA A 55 -0.74 -6.27 12.02
N ALA A 56 -0.09 -5.24 12.58
CA ALA A 56 -0.53 -4.59 13.79
C ALA A 56 -1.88 -3.86 13.62
N VAL A 57 -2.13 -3.21 12.48
CA VAL A 57 -3.45 -2.64 12.14
C VAL A 57 -4.54 -3.71 12.17
N GLY A 58 -4.29 -4.88 11.57
CA GLY A 58 -5.24 -5.99 11.58
C GLY A 58 -5.52 -6.50 13.00
N VAL A 59 -4.47 -6.73 13.78
CA VAL A 59 -4.58 -7.15 15.19
C VAL A 59 -5.37 -6.11 15.99
N TRP A 60 -5.02 -4.83 15.89
CA TRP A 60 -5.72 -3.76 16.61
C TRP A 60 -7.19 -3.70 16.24
N SER A 61 -7.50 -3.78 14.95
CA SER A 61 -8.86 -3.76 14.44
C SER A 61 -9.72 -4.86 15.08
N ALA A 62 -9.18 -6.09 15.18
CA ALA A 62 -9.87 -7.17 15.88
C ALA A 62 -10.05 -6.90 17.39
N LEU A 63 -9.09 -6.24 18.06
CA LEU A 63 -9.18 -5.96 19.49
C LEU A 63 -10.20 -4.87 19.84
N VAL A 64 -10.41 -3.89 18.95
CA VAL A 64 -11.33 -2.76 19.20
C VAL A 64 -12.71 -2.93 18.57
N ALA A 65 -12.87 -3.86 17.62
CA ALA A 65 -14.12 -4.10 16.91
C ALA A 65 -15.28 -4.49 17.83
N ARG A 66 -16.45 -3.89 17.57
CA ARG A 66 -17.71 -4.16 18.29
C ARG A 66 -18.58 -5.22 17.61
N SER A 67 -18.37 -5.48 16.32
CA SER A 67 -19.08 -6.49 15.54
C SER A 67 -18.15 -7.11 14.48
N ALA A 68 -18.59 -8.17 13.81
CA ALA A 68 -17.83 -8.80 12.73
C ALA A 68 -17.64 -7.87 11.52
N ALA A 69 -18.60 -7.00 11.22
CA ALA A 69 -18.45 -5.99 10.15
C ALA A 69 -17.48 -4.87 10.56
N ASP A 70 -17.42 -4.57 11.85
CA ASP A 70 -16.59 -3.49 12.42
C ASP A 70 -15.08 -3.77 12.29
N THR A 71 -14.68 -5.04 12.25
CA THR A 71 -13.27 -5.46 12.13
C THR A 71 -12.63 -5.03 10.82
N LEU A 72 -13.40 -4.74 9.78
CA LEU A 72 -12.88 -4.31 8.48
C LEU A 72 -12.75 -2.79 8.36
N ARG A 73 -13.25 -2.01 9.33
CA ARG A 73 -13.19 -0.54 9.24
C ARG A 73 -11.77 -0.02 9.07
N LEU A 74 -10.86 -0.40 9.96
CA LEU A 74 -9.48 0.09 9.93
C LEU A 74 -8.70 -0.42 8.71
N PRO A 75 -8.75 -1.72 8.35
CA PRO A 75 -8.14 -2.21 7.12
C PRO A 75 -8.62 -1.49 5.85
N LEU A 76 -9.92 -1.26 5.71
CA LEU A 76 -10.48 -0.58 4.53
C LEU A 76 -10.03 0.89 4.47
N ALA A 77 -10.02 1.57 5.62
CA ALA A 77 -9.52 2.94 5.69
C ALA A 77 -8.02 3.03 5.38
N PHE A 78 -7.24 2.08 5.88
CA PHE A 78 -5.81 1.98 5.59
C PHE A 78 -5.58 1.79 4.09
N VAL A 79 -6.15 0.74 3.49
CA VAL A 79 -5.95 0.45 2.06
C VAL A 79 -6.46 1.61 1.19
N GLY A 80 -7.61 2.19 1.52
CA GLY A 80 -8.16 3.34 0.78
C GLY A 80 -7.22 4.54 0.77
N LEU A 81 -6.71 4.96 1.93
CA LEU A 81 -5.79 6.11 2.00
C LEU A 81 -4.37 5.77 1.58
N MET A 82 -3.96 4.51 1.69
CA MET A 82 -2.71 4.02 1.10
C MET A 82 -2.73 4.17 -0.42
N LEU A 83 -3.84 3.85 -1.08
CA LEU A 83 -3.97 4.08 -2.53
C LEU A 83 -3.90 5.57 -2.90
N VAL A 84 -4.44 6.45 -2.06
CA VAL A 84 -4.27 7.89 -2.24
C VAL A 84 -2.79 8.26 -2.13
N GLY A 85 -2.09 7.83 -1.08
CA GLY A 85 -0.66 8.04 -0.90
C GLY A 85 0.17 7.53 -2.09
N ALA A 86 -0.13 6.33 -2.58
CA ALA A 86 0.53 5.75 -3.74
C ALA A 86 0.33 6.59 -4.99
N ALA A 87 -0.87 7.13 -5.21
CA ALA A 87 -1.09 8.07 -6.31
C ALA A 87 -0.23 9.34 -6.17
N LEU A 88 -0.05 9.87 -4.96
CA LEU A 88 0.85 11.02 -4.73
C LEU A 88 2.30 10.68 -5.12
N GLY A 89 2.79 9.50 -4.70
CA GLY A 89 4.13 9.02 -5.03
C GLY A 89 4.34 8.79 -6.53
N LEU A 90 3.36 8.19 -7.21
CA LEU A 90 3.36 7.99 -8.66
C LEU A 90 3.35 9.31 -9.45
N CYS A 91 2.72 10.35 -8.91
CA CYS A 91 2.76 11.70 -9.49
C CYS A 91 4.09 12.45 -9.22
N GLY A 92 5.02 11.86 -8.47
CA GLY A 92 6.30 12.47 -8.12
C GLY A 92 6.17 13.69 -7.20
N MET A 93 5.04 13.84 -6.50
CA MET A 93 4.87 14.95 -5.56
C MET A 93 5.73 14.74 -4.33
N ALA A 94 6.50 15.74 -3.92
CA ALA A 94 7.30 15.61 -2.70
C ALA A 94 6.40 15.57 -1.45
N LEU A 95 6.42 14.45 -0.73
CA LEU A 95 5.84 14.33 0.60
C LEU A 95 6.96 14.31 1.65
N PRO A 96 7.07 15.32 2.53
CA PRO A 96 8.11 15.34 3.55
C PRO A 96 7.85 14.30 4.65
N ALA A 97 8.92 13.92 5.35
CA ALA A 97 8.89 13.08 6.55
C ALA A 97 8.24 11.69 6.37
N VAL A 98 8.32 11.09 5.18
CA VAL A 98 7.77 9.75 4.90
C VAL A 98 8.32 8.69 5.86
N GLU A 99 9.64 8.54 5.93
CA GLU A 99 10.29 7.57 6.81
C GLU A 99 9.99 7.83 8.31
N PRO A 100 10.12 9.06 8.85
CA PRO A 100 9.69 9.35 10.21
C PRO A 100 8.23 9.02 10.50
N MET A 101 7.32 9.25 9.54
CA MET A 101 5.89 8.97 9.72
C MET A 101 5.60 7.46 9.67
N ILE A 102 6.33 6.69 8.87
CA ILE A 102 6.27 5.23 8.87
C ILE A 102 6.77 4.69 10.22
N ALA A 103 7.91 5.18 10.73
CA ALA A 103 8.44 4.80 12.04
C ALA A 103 7.50 5.20 13.19
N ALA A 104 6.93 6.41 13.15
CA ALA A 104 5.93 6.87 14.10
C ALA A 104 4.66 6.01 14.08
N SER A 105 4.25 5.51 12.92
CA SER A 105 3.09 4.62 12.82
C SER A 105 3.28 3.34 13.63
N LEU A 106 4.48 2.74 13.57
CA LEU A 106 4.84 1.55 14.35
C LEU A 106 4.82 1.84 15.85
N LEU A 107 5.44 2.96 16.25
CA LEU A 107 5.44 3.39 17.64
C LEU A 107 4.01 3.55 18.17
N VAL A 108 3.20 4.34 17.47
CA VAL A 108 1.84 4.68 17.91
C VAL A 108 0.93 3.45 17.89
N ILE A 109 0.89 2.69 16.81
CA ILE A 109 0.03 1.49 16.71
C ILE A 109 0.50 0.42 17.70
N GLY A 110 1.81 0.23 17.85
CA GLY A 110 2.40 -0.67 18.85
C GLY A 110 1.96 -0.31 20.27
N LEU A 111 2.01 0.98 20.63
CA LEU A 111 1.52 1.47 21.93
C LEU A 111 0.02 1.25 22.10
N LEU A 112 -0.78 1.46 21.05
CA LEU A 112 -2.22 1.19 21.08
C LEU A 112 -2.51 -0.30 21.37
N LEU A 113 -1.75 -1.22 20.78
CA LEU A 113 -1.81 -2.66 21.11
C LEU A 113 -1.34 -2.95 22.54
N ALA A 114 -0.15 -2.45 22.91
CA ALA A 114 0.50 -2.68 24.20
C ALA A 114 -0.39 -2.25 25.36
N LEU A 115 -1.00 -1.07 25.23
CA LEU A 115 -1.87 -0.46 26.23
C LEU A 115 -3.32 -0.95 26.10
N ARG A 116 -3.66 -1.64 25.01
CA ARG A 116 -5.04 -1.97 24.62
C ARG A 116 -5.95 -0.75 24.60
N ALA A 117 -5.41 0.36 24.12
CA ALA A 117 -6.12 1.62 24.03
C ALA A 117 -7.32 1.49 23.09
N LYS A 118 -8.46 2.02 23.53
CA LYS A 118 -9.69 2.10 22.74
C LYS A 118 -9.91 3.56 22.38
N LEU A 119 -9.84 3.86 21.08
CA LEU A 119 -10.20 5.17 20.54
C LEU A 119 -11.66 5.14 20.06
N PRO A 120 -12.36 6.29 20.02
CA PRO A 120 -13.60 6.38 19.27
C PRO A 120 -13.32 6.05 17.79
N ALA A 121 -14.28 5.41 17.12
CA ALA A 121 -14.08 4.83 15.80
C ALA A 121 -13.51 5.81 14.76
N TRP A 122 -14.01 7.05 14.76
CA TRP A 122 -13.53 8.09 13.84
C TRP A 122 -12.05 8.44 14.06
N ALA A 123 -11.59 8.51 15.31
CA ALA A 123 -10.21 8.86 15.64
C ALA A 123 -9.26 7.73 15.24
N GLY A 124 -9.65 6.47 15.47
CA GLY A 124 -8.88 5.32 15.01
C GLY A 124 -8.75 5.27 13.49
N THR A 125 -9.84 5.53 12.77
CA THR A 125 -9.84 5.61 11.30
C THR A 125 -8.93 6.72 10.77
N LEU A 126 -9.01 7.93 11.34
CA LEU A 126 -8.16 9.05 10.92
C LEU A 126 -6.68 8.78 11.18
N LEU A 127 -6.35 8.23 12.35
CA LEU A 127 -4.97 7.92 12.73
C LEU A 127 -4.37 6.85 11.80
N VAL A 128 -5.07 5.74 11.61
CA VAL A 128 -4.62 4.62 10.77
C VAL A 128 -4.56 5.05 9.31
N GLY A 129 -5.60 5.73 8.81
CA GLY A 129 -5.62 6.23 7.45
C GLY A 129 -4.55 7.30 7.19
N GLY A 130 -4.30 8.18 8.15
CA GLY A 130 -3.26 9.21 8.04
C GLY A 130 -1.88 8.60 7.88
N PHE A 131 -1.53 7.59 8.69
CA PHE A 131 -0.28 6.84 8.50
C PHE A 131 -0.27 6.08 7.18
N ALA A 132 -1.40 5.51 6.76
CA ALA A 132 -1.50 4.76 5.51
C ALA A 132 -1.10 5.57 4.28
N VAL A 133 -1.33 6.89 4.26
CA VAL A 133 -0.88 7.77 3.18
C VAL A 133 0.64 7.70 3.00
N PHE A 134 1.43 7.66 4.09
CA PHE A 134 2.89 7.62 4.01
C PHE A 134 3.41 6.25 3.57
N HIS A 135 2.83 5.16 4.07
CA HIS A 135 3.11 3.81 3.58
C HIS A 135 2.79 3.68 2.09
N GLY A 136 1.62 4.18 1.68
CA GLY A 136 1.20 4.18 0.29
C GLY A 136 2.11 5.02 -0.59
N TYR A 137 2.53 6.19 -0.11
CA TYR A 137 3.48 7.04 -0.80
C TYR A 137 4.80 6.31 -1.06
N ALA A 138 5.37 5.63 -0.05
CA ALA A 138 6.59 4.85 -0.21
C ALA A 138 6.43 3.77 -1.30
N HIS A 139 5.33 3.00 -1.26
CA HIS A 139 5.00 2.03 -2.30
C HIS A 139 4.90 2.67 -3.70
N GLY A 140 4.21 3.80 -3.83
CA GLY A 140 4.03 4.49 -5.11
C GLY A 140 5.31 5.11 -5.67
N ALA A 141 6.19 5.61 -4.79
CA ALA A 141 7.46 6.23 -5.16
C ALA A 141 8.50 5.20 -5.62
N GLU A 142 8.40 3.95 -5.15
CA GLU A 142 9.31 2.86 -5.49
C GLU A 142 8.80 1.99 -6.66
N LEU A 143 8.05 2.59 -7.58
CA LEU A 143 7.53 1.89 -8.75
C LEU A 143 8.69 1.20 -9.52
N PRO A 144 8.61 -0.12 -9.76
CA PRO A 144 9.68 -0.83 -10.45
C PRO A 144 9.94 -0.25 -11.85
N ALA A 145 11.20 -0.19 -12.26
CA ALA A 145 11.56 0.25 -13.62
C ALA A 145 10.90 -0.60 -14.73
N SER A 146 10.48 -1.84 -14.42
CA SER A 146 9.72 -2.70 -15.31
C SER A 146 8.27 -2.26 -15.53
N ALA A 147 7.73 -1.36 -14.70
CA ALA A 147 6.37 -0.84 -14.81
C ALA A 147 6.32 0.42 -15.70
N GLY A 148 6.79 0.30 -16.95
CA GLY A 148 6.85 1.41 -17.90
C GLY A 148 5.52 1.81 -18.53
N ALA A 149 4.49 0.96 -18.42
CA ALA A 149 3.16 1.19 -19.00
C ALA A 149 2.06 1.13 -17.93
N LEU A 150 0.97 1.88 -18.15
CA LEU A 150 -0.15 1.98 -17.20
C LEU A 150 -0.68 0.62 -16.70
N PRO A 151 -0.84 -0.43 -17.52
CA PRO A 151 -1.28 -1.75 -17.04
C PRO A 151 -0.34 -2.37 -15.99
N ALA A 152 0.98 -2.20 -16.16
CA ALA A 152 1.97 -2.71 -15.23
C ALA A 152 1.97 -1.91 -13.91
N VAL A 153 1.78 -0.58 -13.97
CA VAL A 153 1.58 0.25 -12.79
C VAL A 153 0.34 -0.19 -11.99
N LEU A 154 -0.79 -0.37 -12.68
CA LEU A 154 -2.03 -0.83 -12.04
C LEU A 154 -1.87 -2.23 -11.43
N ALA A 155 -1.11 -3.11 -12.08
CA ALA A 155 -0.82 -4.44 -11.55
C ALA A 155 0.04 -4.39 -10.29
N TYR A 156 1.08 -3.55 -10.27
CA TYR A 156 1.91 -3.32 -9.08
C TYR A 156 1.09 -2.74 -7.92
N VAL A 157 0.28 -1.71 -8.19
CA VAL A 157 -0.61 -1.08 -7.20
C VAL A 157 -1.64 -2.05 -6.66
N GLY A 158 -2.29 -2.80 -7.53
CA GLY A 158 -3.22 -3.86 -7.15
C GLY A 158 -2.54 -4.95 -6.31
N GLY A 159 -1.30 -5.31 -6.66
CA GLY A 159 -0.49 -6.29 -5.95
C GLY A 159 -0.22 -5.89 -4.50
N PHE A 160 0.37 -4.72 -4.25
CA PHE A 160 0.67 -4.32 -2.87
C PHE A 160 -0.60 -4.02 -2.07
N ALA A 161 -1.67 -3.53 -2.71
CA ALA A 161 -2.95 -3.32 -2.06
C ALA A 161 -3.59 -4.64 -1.61
N ALA A 162 -3.54 -5.68 -2.46
CA ALA A 162 -4.00 -7.02 -2.14
C ALA A 162 -3.16 -7.66 -1.03
N ALA A 163 -1.83 -7.56 -1.10
CA ALA A 163 -0.93 -8.06 -0.07
C ALA A 163 -1.16 -7.38 1.28
N THR A 164 -1.32 -6.05 1.28
CA THR A 164 -1.63 -5.28 2.50
C THR A 164 -2.96 -5.70 3.11
N MET A 165 -4.00 -5.85 2.29
CA MET A 165 -5.29 -6.35 2.77
C MET A 165 -5.18 -7.76 3.33
N ALA A 166 -4.42 -8.66 2.70
CA ALA A 166 -4.17 -10.00 3.21
C ALA A 166 -3.44 -9.98 4.57
N LEU A 167 -2.44 -9.11 4.74
CA LEU A 167 -1.75 -8.91 6.02
C LEU A 167 -2.69 -8.38 7.10
N HIS A 168 -3.58 -7.44 6.78
CA HIS A 168 -4.59 -6.97 7.71
C HIS A 168 -5.56 -8.09 8.12
N LEU A 169 -6.03 -8.89 7.17
CA LEU A 169 -6.93 -10.01 7.44
C LEU A 169 -6.26 -11.09 8.29
N LEU A 170 -4.99 -11.41 8.02
CA LEU A 170 -4.18 -12.30 8.85
C LEU A 170 -4.05 -11.73 10.27
N GLY A 171 -3.73 -10.43 10.39
CA GLY A 171 -3.68 -9.71 11.65
C GLY A 171 -5.02 -9.77 12.41
N ILE A 172 -6.16 -9.66 11.73
CA ILE A 172 -7.48 -9.81 12.34
C ILE A 172 -7.67 -11.22 12.89
N GLY A 173 -7.26 -12.25 12.14
CA GLY A 173 -7.31 -13.64 12.58
C GLY A 173 -6.51 -13.86 13.87
N VAL A 174 -5.25 -13.39 13.88
CA VAL A 174 -4.38 -13.43 15.06
C VAL A 174 -4.99 -12.64 16.21
N GLY A 175 -5.42 -11.40 15.98
CA GLY A 175 -6.01 -10.54 17.00
C GLY A 175 -7.27 -11.12 17.61
N THR A 176 -8.10 -11.80 16.81
CA THR A 176 -9.31 -12.50 17.29
C THR A 176 -8.95 -13.67 18.20
N LEU A 177 -7.91 -14.44 17.87
CA LEU A 177 -7.41 -15.53 18.70
C LEU A 177 -6.82 -15.00 20.01
N LEU A 178 -5.97 -13.98 19.93
CA LEU A 178 -5.34 -13.35 21.10
C LEU A 178 -6.37 -12.73 22.05
N ARG A 179 -7.41 -12.08 21.51
CA ARG A 179 -8.52 -11.52 22.29
C ARG A 179 -9.22 -12.59 23.15
N ARG A 180 -9.35 -13.81 22.63
CA ARG A 180 -10.06 -14.91 23.29
C ARG A 180 -9.17 -15.71 24.26
N ARG A 181 -7.88 -15.89 23.94
CA ARG A 181 -7.03 -16.89 24.62
C ARG A 181 -5.79 -16.33 25.30
N ALA A 182 -5.22 -15.23 24.83
CA ALA A 182 -3.89 -14.80 25.27
C ALA A 182 -3.67 -13.30 25.08
N GLY A 183 -4.51 -12.48 25.68
CA GLY A 183 -4.40 -11.04 25.46
C GLY A 183 -3.10 -10.41 26.00
N TRP A 184 -2.34 -11.09 26.87
CA TRP A 184 -1.01 -10.63 27.30
C TRP A 184 0.01 -10.71 26.15
N LEU A 185 -0.10 -11.71 25.26
CA LEU A 185 0.72 -11.80 24.05
C LEU A 185 0.45 -10.64 23.10
N ALA A 186 -0.81 -10.20 22.97
CA ALA A 186 -1.12 -8.99 22.19
C ALA A 186 -0.42 -7.75 22.76
N ARG A 187 -0.27 -7.66 24.08
CA ARG A 187 0.44 -6.55 24.73
C ARG A 187 1.95 -6.64 24.48
N ALA A 188 2.53 -7.83 24.62
CA ALA A 188 3.95 -8.07 24.35
C ALA A 188 4.31 -7.80 22.88
N ALA A 189 3.48 -8.27 21.94
CA ALA A 189 3.63 -7.99 20.52
C ALA A 189 3.54 -6.48 20.24
N GLY A 190 2.55 -5.80 20.81
CA GLY A 190 2.44 -4.33 20.71
C GLY A 190 3.67 -3.60 21.24
N ALA A 191 4.21 -4.02 22.39
CA ALA A 191 5.42 -3.44 22.95
C ALA A 191 6.64 -3.65 22.04
N GLY A 192 6.79 -4.85 21.45
CA GLY A 192 7.85 -5.12 20.48
C GLY A 192 7.76 -4.24 19.24
N VAL A 193 6.55 -4.09 18.67
CA VAL A 193 6.31 -3.19 17.53
C VAL A 193 6.62 -1.73 17.90
N ALA A 194 6.19 -1.30 19.09
CA ALA A 194 6.45 0.06 19.57
C ALA A 194 7.95 0.34 19.74
N LEU A 195 8.70 -0.61 20.31
CA LEU A 195 10.15 -0.51 20.48
C LEU A 195 10.87 -0.49 19.14
N TYR A 196 10.44 -1.31 18.18
CA TYR A 196 10.99 -1.28 16.82
C TYR A 196 10.78 0.11 16.17
N GLY A 197 9.56 0.66 16.24
CA GLY A 197 9.27 2.01 15.75
C GLY A 197 10.07 3.10 16.46
N ALA A 198 10.21 3.03 17.79
CA ALA A 198 11.05 3.94 18.55
C ALA A 198 12.52 3.86 18.15
N GLY A 199 13.04 2.65 17.90
CA GLY A 199 14.38 2.42 17.42
C GLY A 199 14.64 3.09 16.05
N LEU A 200 13.68 2.97 15.13
CA LEU A 200 13.77 3.64 13.82
C LEU A 200 13.75 5.18 13.93
N LEU A 201 13.08 5.75 14.93
CA LEU A 201 13.01 7.21 15.12
C LEU A 201 14.30 7.83 15.68
N VAL A 202 15.19 7.02 16.27
CA VAL A 202 16.44 7.49 16.90
C VAL A 202 17.69 6.97 16.20
N ALA A 203 17.53 6.18 15.13
CA ALA A 203 18.60 5.72 14.26
C ALA A 203 19.03 6.83 13.29
#